data_AF-U6CX26-F1
#
_entry.id   AF-U6CX26-F1
#
_cell.length_a   1.000
_cell.length_b   1.000
_cell.length_c   1.000
_cell.angle_alpha   90.00
_cell.angle_beta   90.00
_cell.angle_gamma   90.00
#
_symmetry.space_group_name_H-M   'P 1'
#
loop_
_entity.id
_entity.type
_entity.pdbx_description
1 polymer ?
#
loop_
_entity_poly.entity_id
_entity_poly.type
_entity_poly.pdbx_seq_one_letter_code
_entity_poly.pdbx_strand_id
1 'polypeptide(L)'
;WVYTGSSVLGPRRLDKLGLGREVAQVTGALPQGGGKVLLFSGQSFWSFDVKAQTVDPKSLGSVEQEFPGVPLNSHNVFQYQGKAYFCQDRFYWRVNSQHEANQVDEVGYVTFDFLQCPED
;
A
#
# COMPACT_ATOMS: atom_id res chain seq x y z
N TRP A 1 -2.93 -4.59 14.97
CA TRP A 1 -2.19 -4.17 16.18
C TRP A 1 -1.47 -2.86 15.87
N VAL A 2 -1.14 -2.05 16.88
CA VAL A 2 -0.27 -0.87 16.77
C VAL A 2 0.83 -1.02 17.83
N TYR A 3 2.08 -0.93 17.41
CA TYR A 3 3.24 -1.10 18.29
C TYR A 3 3.91 0.25 18.56
N THR A 4 4.41 0.44 19.77
CA THR A 4 5.22 1.59 20.18
C THR A 4 6.35 1.08 21.08
N GLY A 5 7.52 0.87 20.50
CA GLY A 5 8.58 0.09 21.14
C GLY A 5 8.07 -1.31 21.47
N SER A 6 8.16 -1.71 22.74
CA SER A 6 7.64 -3.00 23.24
C SER A 6 6.15 -2.99 23.60
N SER A 7 5.50 -1.82 23.62
CA SER A 7 4.08 -1.70 23.98
C SER A 7 3.19 -1.99 22.77
N VAL A 8 2.06 -2.65 22.99
CA VAL A 8 1.12 -3.03 21.93
C VAL A 8 -0.31 -2.61 22.25
N LEU A 9 -1.00 -2.09 21.24
CA LEU A 9 -2.44 -1.82 21.24
C LEU A 9 -3.14 -2.72 20.21
N GLY A 10 -4.04 -3.58 20.67
CA GLY A 10 -4.91 -4.40 19.82
C GLY A 10 -5.03 -5.87 20.24
N PRO A 11 -5.64 -6.71 19.39
CA PRO A 11 -6.15 -6.38 18.04
C PRO A 11 -7.30 -5.37 18.09
N ARG A 12 -7.43 -4.57 17.02
CA ARG A 12 -8.57 -3.68 16.79
C ARG A 12 -9.20 -4.06 15.45
N ARG A 13 -10.51 -3.92 15.35
CA ARG A 13 -11.24 -4.07 14.10
C ARG A 13 -10.87 -2.95 13.13
N LEU A 14 -10.95 -3.22 11.83
CA LEU A 14 -10.65 -2.25 10.78
C LEU A 14 -11.62 -1.06 10.78
N ASP A 15 -12.85 -1.24 11.27
CA ASP A 15 -13.83 -0.17 11.45
C ASP A 15 -13.35 0.93 12.42
N LYS A 16 -12.40 0.63 13.32
CA LYS A 16 -11.75 1.62 14.19
C LYS A 16 -10.77 2.54 13.46
N LEU A 17 -10.45 2.22 12.21
CA LEU A 17 -9.69 3.08 11.29
C LEU A 17 -10.63 3.85 10.33
N GLY A 18 -11.95 3.75 10.53
CA GLY A 18 -12.96 4.36 9.65
C GLY A 18 -13.25 3.57 8.37
N LEU A 19 -12.64 2.39 8.19
CA LEU A 19 -12.93 1.51 7.06
C LEU A 19 -14.33 0.90 7.20
N GLY A 20 -14.99 0.67 6.06
CA GLY A 20 -16.28 -0.01 6.02
C GLY A 20 -16.18 -1.46 6.49
N ARG A 21 -17.32 -2.03 6.90
CA ARG A 21 -17.37 -3.41 7.45
C ARG A 21 -17.13 -4.49 6.38
N GLU A 22 -17.30 -4.13 5.12
CA GLU A 22 -17.02 -4.93 3.94
C GLU A 22 -15.52 -5.09 3.66
N VAL A 23 -14.68 -4.21 4.22
CA VAL A 23 -13.22 -4.28 4.06
C VAL A 23 -12.69 -5.44 4.90
N ALA A 24 -12.35 -6.54 4.25
CA ALA A 24 -11.89 -7.76 4.91
C ALA A 24 -10.44 -7.68 5.41
N GLN A 25 -9.59 -6.90 4.72
CA GLN A 25 -8.15 -6.83 4.99
C GLN A 25 -7.54 -5.53 4.48
N VAL A 26 -6.31 -5.25 4.91
CA VAL A 26 -5.45 -4.21 4.33
C VAL A 26 -4.29 -4.92 3.67
N THR A 27 -4.08 -4.69 2.37
CA THR A 27 -3.02 -5.31 1.58
C THR A 27 -1.77 -4.44 1.48
N GLY A 28 -1.81 -3.21 1.99
CA GLY A 28 -0.62 -2.37 2.00
C GLY A 28 -0.88 -0.92 2.38
N ALA A 29 0.20 -0.16 2.46
CA ALA A 29 0.16 1.25 2.81
C ALA A 29 1.25 2.05 2.07
N LEU A 30 0.90 3.22 1.54
CA LEU A 30 1.85 4.16 0.93
C LEU A 30 1.76 5.52 1.61
N PRO A 31 2.85 6.01 2.24
CA PRO A 31 2.92 7.37 2.74
C PRO A 31 2.67 8.40 1.64
N GLN A 32 1.93 9.44 1.97
CA GLN A 32 1.75 10.64 1.17
C GLN A 32 2.29 11.87 1.92
N GLY A 33 2.40 12.98 1.22
CA GLY A 33 2.69 14.27 1.83
C GLY A 33 1.63 14.68 2.86
N GLY A 34 2.01 15.54 3.80
CA GLY A 34 1.04 16.18 4.71
C GLY A 34 0.44 15.27 5.80
N GLY A 35 1.11 14.17 6.17
CA GLY A 35 0.62 13.27 7.22
C GLY A 35 -0.52 12.37 6.77
N LYS A 36 -0.61 12.12 5.46
CA LYS A 36 -1.58 11.21 4.84
C LYS A 36 -0.91 9.90 4.46
N VAL A 37 -1.70 8.84 4.41
CA VAL A 37 -1.26 7.51 3.98
C VAL A 37 -2.37 6.91 3.12
N LEU A 38 -2.05 6.36 1.95
CA LEU A 38 -2.99 5.52 1.22
C LEU A 38 -3.02 4.14 1.87
N LEU A 39 -4.19 3.68 2.31
CA LEU A 39 -4.41 2.31 2.78
C LEU A 39 -5.08 1.49 1.68
N PHE A 40 -4.46 0.38 1.29
CA PHE A 40 -4.92 -0.46 0.18
C PHE A 40 -5.69 -1.68 0.68
N SER A 41 -6.72 -2.08 -0.05
CA SER A 41 -7.42 -3.37 0.08
C SER A 41 -7.74 -3.88 -1.32
N GLY A 42 -6.83 -4.67 -1.90
CA GLY A 42 -7.00 -5.19 -3.25
C GLY A 42 -7.06 -4.06 -4.29
N GLN A 43 -8.20 -3.94 -4.97
CA GLN A 43 -8.42 -2.96 -6.06
C GLN A 43 -8.82 -1.57 -5.58
N SER A 44 -8.98 -1.38 -4.26
CA SER A 44 -9.42 -0.11 -3.66
C SER A 44 -8.39 0.44 -2.69
N PHE A 45 -8.40 1.75 -2.51
CA PHE A 45 -7.64 2.41 -1.45
C PHE A 45 -8.43 3.56 -0.82
N TRP A 46 -7.96 4.01 0.34
CA TRP A 46 -8.50 5.18 1.06
C TRP A 46 -7.37 6.08 1.54
N SER A 47 -7.60 7.39 1.57
CA SER A 47 -6.72 8.33 2.24
C SER A 47 -6.93 8.22 3.74
N PHE A 48 -5.86 7.94 4.49
CA PHE A 48 -5.84 7.82 5.94
C PHE A 48 -5.10 8.99 6.56
N ASP A 49 -5.76 9.65 7.52
CA ASP A 49 -5.18 10.72 8.30
C ASP A 49 -4.45 10.16 9.53
N VAL A 50 -3.12 10.33 9.56
CA VAL A 50 -2.29 9.78 10.64
C VAL A 50 -2.61 10.43 11.99
N LYS A 51 -2.98 11.72 12.00
CA LYS A 51 -3.27 12.47 13.24
C LYS A 51 -4.63 12.08 13.79
N ALA A 52 -5.65 12.00 12.94
CA ALA A 52 -7.01 11.61 13.33
C ALA A 52 -7.16 10.09 13.51
N GLN A 53 -6.20 9.30 13.01
CA GLN A 53 -6.22 7.84 12.99
C GLN A 53 -7.48 7.25 12.34
N THR A 54 -7.96 7.89 11.28
CA THR A 54 -9.14 7.46 10.52
C THR A 54 -8.97 7.76 9.04
N VAL A 55 -9.66 7.00 8.19
CA VAL A 55 -9.79 7.34 6.77
C VAL A 55 -10.62 8.60 6.58
N ASP A 56 -10.25 9.39 5.58
CA ASP A 56 -10.93 10.60 5.18
C ASP A 56 -12.28 10.24 4.53
N PRO A 57 -13.37 10.99 4.81
CA PRO A 57 -14.65 10.78 4.15
C PRO A 57 -14.55 10.90 2.63
N LYS A 58 -15.24 10.01 1.90
CA LYS A 58 -15.30 10.00 0.42
C LYS A 58 -13.93 9.85 -0.27
N SER A 59 -12.95 9.26 0.41
CA SER A 59 -11.58 9.06 -0.13
C SER A 59 -11.38 7.73 -0.86
N LEU A 60 -12.44 6.98 -1.15
CA LEU A 60 -12.37 5.72 -1.89
C LEU A 60 -11.80 5.98 -3.28
N GLY A 61 -10.64 5.40 -3.57
CA GLY A 61 -9.97 5.44 -4.87
C GLY A 61 -9.85 4.06 -5.51
N SER A 62 -9.66 4.05 -6.83
CA SER A 62 -9.43 2.85 -7.63
C SER A 62 -7.94 2.68 -7.94
N VAL A 63 -7.38 1.52 -7.60
CA VAL A 63 -5.98 1.20 -7.92
C VAL A 63 -5.73 1.21 -9.42
N GLU A 64 -6.68 0.72 -10.21
CA GLU A 64 -6.56 0.70 -11.69
C GLU A 64 -6.40 2.09 -12.29
N GLN A 65 -7.14 3.07 -11.75
CA GLN A 65 -7.14 4.44 -12.25
C GLN A 65 -5.92 5.22 -11.79
N GLU A 66 -5.55 5.08 -10.52
CA GLU A 66 -4.47 5.87 -9.92
C GLU A 66 -3.08 5.26 -10.16
N PHE A 67 -2.98 3.93 -10.32
CA PHE A 67 -1.73 3.19 -10.50
C PHE A 67 -1.80 2.32 -11.76
N PRO A 68 -1.90 2.92 -12.96
CA PRO A 68 -2.07 2.16 -14.18
C PRO A 68 -0.90 1.21 -14.43
N GLY A 69 -1.21 -0.04 -14.77
CA GLY A 69 -0.24 -1.10 -15.10
C GLY A 69 0.18 -2.00 -13.93
N VAL A 70 -0.24 -1.71 -12.70
CA VAL A 70 -0.03 -2.63 -11.57
C VAL A 70 -1.07 -3.76 -11.57
N PRO A 71 -0.75 -4.95 -11.03
CA PRO A 71 -1.71 -6.04 -10.95
C PRO A 71 -2.84 -5.73 -9.96
N LEU A 72 -4.09 -5.88 -10.41
CA LEU A 72 -5.30 -5.62 -9.61
C LEU A 72 -5.47 -6.60 -8.43
N ASN A 73 -4.79 -7.74 -8.47
CA ASN A 73 -4.75 -8.75 -7.41
C ASN A 73 -3.43 -8.71 -6.61
N SER A 74 -2.79 -7.54 -6.50
CA SER A 74 -1.61 -7.33 -5.66
C SER A 74 -1.91 -7.74 -4.21
N HIS A 75 -1.10 -8.64 -3.65
CA HIS A 75 -1.29 -9.14 -2.29
C HIS A 75 -0.49 -8.34 -1.25
N ASN A 76 0.47 -7.53 -1.70
CA ASN A 76 1.25 -6.63 -0.84
C ASN A 76 1.55 -5.33 -1.59
N VAL A 77 1.42 -4.20 -0.89
CA VAL A 77 1.79 -2.86 -1.40
C VAL A 77 2.60 -2.13 -0.34
N PHE A 78 3.81 -1.69 -0.70
CA PHE A 78 4.70 -0.99 0.24
C PHE A 78 5.55 0.07 -0.46
N GLN A 79 6.09 1.00 0.34
CA GLN A 79 7.05 1.98 -0.12
C GLN A 79 8.47 1.56 0.25
N TYR A 80 9.40 1.66 -0.69
CA TYR A 80 10.82 1.47 -0.44
C TYR A 80 11.65 2.46 -1.26
N GLN A 81 12.60 3.15 -0.62
CA GLN A 81 13.45 4.17 -1.25
C GLN A 81 12.67 5.21 -2.09
N GLY A 82 11.54 5.68 -1.55
CA GLY A 82 10.70 6.69 -2.21
C GLY A 82 9.80 6.18 -3.34
N LYS A 83 9.90 4.91 -3.72
CA LYS A 83 9.07 4.30 -4.76
C LYS A 83 8.03 3.34 -4.17
N ALA A 84 6.90 3.19 -4.85
CA ALA A 84 5.88 2.22 -4.47
C ALA A 84 6.12 0.88 -5.15
N TYR A 85 5.84 -0.22 -4.46
CA TYR A 85 6.01 -1.58 -4.95
C TYR A 85 4.70 -2.33 -4.76
N PHE A 86 4.17 -2.87 -5.85
CA PHE A 86 2.98 -3.71 -5.88
C PHE A 86 3.43 -5.14 -6.15
N CYS A 87 3.18 -6.06 -5.22
CA CYS A 87 3.63 -7.44 -5.34
C CYS A 87 2.51 -8.38 -5.74
N GLN A 88 2.80 -9.24 -6.71
CA GLN A 88 1.94 -10.32 -7.14
C GLN A 88 2.80 -11.56 -7.39
N ASP A 89 2.43 -12.68 -6.74
CA ASP A 89 3.24 -13.90 -6.68
C ASP A 89 4.71 -13.60 -6.28
N ARG A 90 5.68 -13.97 -7.12
CA ARG A 90 7.11 -13.77 -6.86
C ARG A 90 7.65 -12.46 -7.45
N PHE A 91 6.78 -11.65 -8.05
CA PHE A 91 7.14 -10.44 -8.78
C PHE A 91 6.72 -9.17 -8.04
N TYR A 92 7.40 -8.06 -8.34
CA TYR A 92 6.99 -6.72 -7.98
C TYR A 92 6.85 -5.83 -9.22
N TRP A 93 5.96 -4.86 -9.14
CA TRP A 93 5.82 -3.74 -10.05
C TRP A 93 6.21 -2.49 -9.29
N ARG A 94 7.30 -1.87 -9.70
CA ARG A 94 7.77 -0.62 -9.09
C ARG A 94 7.12 0.54 -9.80
N VAL A 95 6.51 1.41 -9.01
CA VAL A 95 5.85 2.62 -9.48
C VAL A 95 6.67 3.83 -9.06
N ASN A 96 6.91 4.70 -10.04
CA ASN A 96 7.50 6.01 -9.85
C ASN A 96 6.44 7.09 -10.08
N SER A 97 6.31 8.00 -9.13
CA SER A 97 5.43 9.15 -9.22
C SER A 97 6.22 10.33 -9.79
N GLN A 98 6.26 10.46 -11.12
CA GLN A 98 6.88 11.61 -11.78
C GLN A 98 5.80 12.58 -12.27
N HIS A 99 6.00 13.88 -12.05
CA HIS A 99 5.14 14.93 -12.64
C HIS A 99 3.63 14.67 -12.48
N GLU A 100 3.21 14.27 -11.28
CA GLU A 100 1.81 14.04 -10.89
C GLU A 100 1.16 12.77 -11.48
N ALA A 101 1.90 11.92 -12.18
CA ALA A 101 1.40 10.64 -12.67
C ALA A 101 2.19 9.46 -12.09
N ASN A 102 1.45 8.43 -11.67
CA ASN A 102 2.03 7.15 -11.27
C ASN A 102 2.27 6.30 -12.52
N GLN A 103 3.50 5.84 -12.70
CA GLN A 103 3.85 4.96 -13.80
C GLN A 103 4.70 3.79 -13.30
N VAL A 104 4.37 2.58 -13.76
CA VAL A 104 5.25 1.43 -13.58
C VAL A 104 6.53 1.66 -14.36
N ASP A 105 7.67 1.71 -13.67
CA ASP A 105 9.00 1.92 -14.26
C ASP A 105 9.89 0.67 -14.24
N GLU A 106 9.48 -0.39 -13.52
CA GLU A 106 10.22 -1.65 -13.43
C GLU A 106 9.30 -2.82 -13.01
N VAL A 107 9.59 -4.01 -13.54
CA VAL A 107 9.01 -5.28 -13.09
C VAL A 107 10.14 -6.25 -12.82
N GLY A 108 10.17 -6.88 -11.65
CA GLY A 108 11.26 -7.76 -11.24
C GLY A 108 10.84 -8.82 -10.22
N TYR A 109 11.74 -9.72 -9.89
CA TYR A 109 11.58 -10.73 -8.86
C TYR A 109 11.87 -10.14 -7.47
N VAL A 110 11.01 -10.47 -6.51
CA VAL A 110 11.26 -10.12 -5.11
C VAL A 110 12.55 -10.78 -4.61
N THR A 111 12.87 -11.99 -5.05
CA THR A 111 14.06 -12.73 -4.59
C THR A 111 15.36 -12.21 -5.20
N PHE A 112 15.43 -12.10 -6.52
CA PHE A 112 16.68 -11.82 -7.22
C PHE A 112 16.93 -10.30 -7.29
N ASP A 113 15.96 -9.55 -7.79
CA ASP A 113 16.14 -8.11 -8.02
C ASP A 113 16.03 -7.29 -6.72
N PHE A 114 15.11 -7.66 -5.82
CA PHE A 114 14.92 -6.90 -4.58
C PHE A 114 15.80 -7.40 -3.42
N LEU A 115 15.81 -8.71 -3.15
CA LEU A 115 16.56 -9.30 -2.03
C LEU A 115 18.00 -9.71 -2.39
N GLN A 116 18.39 -9.64 -3.67
CA GLN A 116 19.75 -9.97 -4.13
C GLN A 116 20.17 -11.40 -3.76
N CYS A 117 19.21 -12.33 -3.79
CA CYS A 117 19.49 -13.74 -3.60
C CYS A 117 20.28 -14.29 -4.81
N PRO A 118 21.20 -15.26 -4.61
CA PRO A 118 21.88 -15.91 -5.71
C PRO A 118 20.89 -16.68 -6.59
N GLU A 119 21.15 -16.67 -7.91
CA GLU A 119 20.52 -17.58 -8.85
C GLU A 119 21.24 -18.94 -8.79
N ASP A 120 20.48 -20.03 -8.77
CA ASP A 120 21.01 -21.42 -8.78
C ASP A 120 21.56 -21.81 -10.16
#